data_AF-A0A5M9HDV3-F1
#
_entry.id   AF-A0A5M9HDV3-F1
#
_cell.length_a   1.000
_cell.length_b   1.000
_cell.length_c   1.000
_cell.angle_alpha   90.00
_cell.angle_beta   90.00
_cell.angle_gamma   90.00
#
_symmetry.space_group_name_H-M   'P 1'
#
loop_
_entity.id
_entity.type
_entity.pdbx_description
1 polymer ?
#
loop_
_entity_poly.entity_id
_entity_poly.type
_entity_poly.pdbx_seq_one_letter_code
_entity_poly.pdbx_strand_id
1 'polypeptide(L)'
;MKRISAYPLASISIGKVSTGKVSTDTMIASCILLTIFFISDDTVTFGTNRNQAFIVFRYIVYVILSIFLFALLNCRRRVVLYSRKELISIGLLLSSFLTTVVINIDFRPGYLLQLLTVLFAMLIVKYLEFGRFITYYSLIIYFLSVISLIVFVISLISPGLLMVFPTTVNFGGTEFINLFLCSVFKETTVFRNTSIFREPGVYTIYLLFGLIIEFFLKERPDRKRLTACSAALITTFSTSGIFVFAVVAMGFMFKENKMRNYISILVFLSLVAGVLILVPGISNQFFSKLSPDSSDYFSTIARLSSFIIPLEIFVNNPLAGVGLTNFVTLYSVYSMKLFNIYIDPASASTNTIVNTFAIFGLFYGALLMYSMLQLSRRIGRATGLNVIVLIAFLMILSSQDLRYSLFMNVLFMYGLLNRSVWRSSSL
;
A
#
# COMPACT_ATOMS: atom_id res chain seq x y z
N MET A 1 18.19 -34.48 8.50
CA MET A 1 17.36 -33.27 8.31
C MET A 1 16.72 -33.31 6.94
N LYS A 2 15.39 -33.51 6.87
CA LYS A 2 14.63 -33.68 5.63
C LYS A 2 14.76 -32.42 4.76
N ARG A 3 15.26 -32.59 3.52
CA ARG A 3 15.14 -31.59 2.45
C ARG A 3 13.66 -31.22 2.33
N ILE A 4 13.35 -29.94 2.56
CA ILE A 4 12.04 -29.38 2.26
C ILE A 4 11.91 -29.43 0.74
N SER A 5 11.13 -30.39 0.23
CA SER A 5 10.84 -30.53 -1.19
C SER A 5 10.01 -29.32 -1.64
N ALA A 6 10.61 -28.47 -2.46
CA ALA A 6 9.90 -27.45 -3.20
C ALA A 6 9.01 -28.15 -4.24
N TYR A 7 7.70 -27.97 -4.14
CA TYR A 7 6.74 -28.39 -5.16
C TYR A 7 6.69 -27.34 -6.26
N PRO A 8 6.64 -27.77 -7.54
CA PRO A 8 6.65 -26.84 -8.66
C PRO A 8 5.33 -26.07 -8.69
N LEU A 9 5.40 -24.74 -8.63
CA LEU A 9 4.40 -23.92 -9.31
C LEU A 9 4.46 -24.33 -10.78
N ALA A 10 3.45 -25.08 -11.22
CA ALA A 10 3.24 -25.37 -12.64
C ALA A 10 3.51 -24.08 -13.40
N SER A 11 4.50 -24.12 -14.29
CA SER A 11 4.78 -23.05 -15.22
C SER A 11 3.46 -22.75 -15.91
N ILE A 12 2.79 -21.67 -15.50
CA ILE A 12 1.74 -21.08 -16.30
C ILE A 12 2.49 -20.58 -17.51
N SER A 13 2.56 -21.44 -18.54
CA SER A 13 2.96 -21.03 -19.86
C SER A 13 2.09 -19.84 -20.16
N ILE A 14 2.70 -18.68 -20.34
CA ILE A 14 2.07 -17.61 -21.08
C ILE A 14 1.79 -18.27 -22.41
N GLY A 15 0.54 -18.71 -22.60
CA GLY A 15 0.10 -19.24 -23.86
C GLY A 15 0.55 -18.21 -24.89
N LYS A 16 1.22 -18.69 -25.95
CA LYS A 16 1.51 -17.88 -27.13
C LYS A 16 0.33 -16.92 -27.31
N VAL A 17 0.62 -15.62 -27.34
CA VAL A 17 -0.36 -14.61 -27.70
C VAL A 17 -0.77 -14.95 -29.13
N SER A 18 -1.74 -15.85 -29.25
CA SER A 18 -2.49 -16.03 -30.46
C SER A 18 -3.24 -14.73 -30.64
N THR A 19 -3.26 -14.23 -31.85
CA THR A 19 -4.00 -13.03 -32.29
C THR A 19 -5.52 -13.29 -32.26
N GLY A 20 -6.02 -13.89 -31.19
CA GLY A 20 -7.41 -14.20 -30.92
C GLY A 20 -8.04 -13.19 -29.96
N LYS A 21 -9.34 -12.94 -30.12
CA LYS A 21 -10.15 -12.03 -29.30
C LYS A 21 -9.80 -12.13 -27.81
N VAL A 22 -9.52 -10.99 -27.17
CA VAL A 22 -9.32 -10.90 -25.72
C VAL A 22 -10.56 -11.45 -25.03
N SER A 23 -10.39 -12.43 -24.14
CA SER A 23 -11.52 -13.03 -23.42
C SER A 23 -12.19 -11.99 -22.51
N THR A 24 -13.51 -12.06 -22.35
CA THR A 24 -14.29 -11.15 -21.48
C THR A 24 -13.74 -11.14 -20.05
N ASP A 25 -13.27 -12.28 -19.55
CA ASP A 25 -12.67 -12.39 -18.20
C ASP A 25 -11.32 -11.67 -18.08
N THR A 26 -10.55 -11.61 -19.18
CA THR A 26 -9.32 -10.82 -19.22
C THR A 26 -9.67 -9.33 -19.19
N MET A 27 -10.67 -8.89 -19.95
CA MET A 27 -11.10 -7.49 -19.96
C MET A 27 -11.60 -7.02 -18.59
N ILE A 28 -12.44 -7.82 -17.92
CA ILE A 28 -12.96 -7.50 -16.59
C ILE A 28 -11.80 -7.41 -15.58
N ALA A 29 -10.87 -8.37 -15.60
CA ALA A 29 -9.70 -8.34 -14.73
C ALA A 29 -8.85 -7.08 -14.98
N SER A 30 -8.62 -6.70 -16.25
CA SER A 30 -7.90 -5.48 -16.60
C SER A 30 -8.60 -4.21 -16.07
N CYS A 31 -9.93 -4.11 -16.19
CA CYS A 31 -10.69 -2.99 -15.62
C CYS A 31 -10.54 -2.92 -14.10
N ILE A 32 -10.66 -4.06 -13.40
CA ILE A 32 -10.47 -4.13 -11.94
C ILE A 32 -9.08 -3.61 -11.56
N LEU A 33 -8.04 -4.07 -12.26
CA LEU A 33 -6.67 -3.65 -11.96
C LEU A 33 -6.46 -2.16 -12.23
N LEU A 34 -6.97 -1.66 -13.35
CA LEU A 34 -6.93 -0.22 -13.64
C LEU A 34 -7.62 0.59 -12.53
N THR A 35 -8.72 0.09 -11.97
CA THR A 35 -9.37 0.72 -10.82
C THR A 35 -8.53 0.63 -9.53
N ILE A 36 -7.93 -0.52 -9.23
CA ILE A 36 -7.10 -0.70 -8.02
C ILE A 36 -5.88 0.23 -8.03
N PHE A 37 -5.19 0.35 -9.16
CA PHE A 37 -3.91 1.06 -9.24
C PHE A 37 -4.03 2.52 -9.69
N PHE A 38 -4.93 2.82 -10.63
CA PHE A 38 -4.96 4.12 -11.30
C PHE A 38 -6.15 4.98 -10.87
N ILE A 39 -7.37 4.43 -10.88
CA ILE A 39 -8.57 5.15 -10.41
C ILE A 39 -8.71 4.95 -8.89
N SER A 40 -7.67 5.28 -8.13
CA SER A 40 -7.63 5.05 -6.69
C SER A 40 -7.28 6.31 -5.89
N ASP A 41 -7.61 6.29 -4.59
CA ASP A 41 -7.30 7.32 -3.59
C ASP A 41 -5.80 7.62 -3.45
N ASP A 42 -4.96 6.71 -3.94
CA ASP A 42 -3.52 6.75 -3.78
C ASP A 42 -2.82 7.53 -4.91
N THR A 43 -3.55 7.96 -5.95
CA THR A 43 -2.98 8.64 -7.14
C THR A 43 -3.09 10.15 -7.12
N VAL A 44 -2.25 10.85 -7.88
CA VAL A 44 -2.40 12.31 -8.07
C VAL A 44 -3.71 12.61 -8.82
N THR A 45 -3.98 11.89 -9.91
CA THR A 45 -5.05 12.23 -10.87
C THR A 45 -6.45 11.98 -10.31
N PHE A 46 -6.68 10.85 -9.65
CA PHE A 46 -7.99 10.49 -9.11
C PHE A 46 -8.05 10.51 -7.59
N GLY A 47 -6.89 10.53 -6.92
CA GLY A 47 -6.77 10.51 -5.46
C GLY A 47 -6.87 11.90 -4.85
N THR A 48 -5.92 12.75 -5.20
CA THR A 48 -5.70 14.04 -4.53
C THR A 48 -5.96 15.26 -5.40
N ASN A 49 -6.45 15.07 -6.63
CA ASN A 49 -6.74 16.15 -7.56
C ASN A 49 -7.73 17.17 -6.97
N ARG A 50 -7.39 18.46 -7.05
CA ARG A 50 -8.23 19.57 -6.59
C ARG A 50 -9.56 19.64 -7.32
N ASN A 51 -9.60 19.19 -8.59
CA ASN A 51 -10.84 19.11 -9.35
C ASN A 51 -11.70 17.94 -8.83
N GLN A 52 -12.77 18.29 -8.12
CA GLN A 52 -13.69 17.34 -7.50
C GLN A 52 -14.35 16.38 -8.51
N ALA A 53 -14.43 16.74 -9.79
CA ALA A 53 -14.98 15.86 -10.83
C ALA A 53 -14.21 14.54 -10.93
N PHE A 54 -12.87 14.55 -10.76
CA PHE A 54 -12.06 13.33 -10.77
C PHE A 54 -12.36 12.42 -9.57
N ILE A 55 -12.56 13.03 -8.39
CA ILE A 55 -12.89 12.31 -7.15
C ILE A 55 -14.29 11.68 -7.27
N VAL A 56 -15.26 12.44 -7.76
CA VAL A 56 -16.63 11.95 -7.98
C VAL A 56 -16.64 10.84 -9.03
N PHE A 57 -15.92 11.01 -10.14
CA PHE A 57 -15.79 9.99 -11.18
C PHE A 57 -15.25 8.67 -10.62
N ARG A 58 -14.20 8.72 -9.79
CA ARG A 58 -13.67 7.52 -9.11
C ARG A 58 -14.76 6.79 -8.33
N TYR A 59 -15.56 7.50 -7.55
CA TYR A 59 -16.63 6.86 -6.76
C TYR A 59 -17.73 6.26 -7.63
N ILE A 60 -18.10 6.94 -8.72
CA ILE A 60 -19.03 6.38 -9.71
C ILE A 60 -18.48 5.07 -10.27
N VAL A 61 -17.19 5.02 -10.63
CA VAL A 61 -16.54 3.81 -11.11
C VAL A 61 -16.57 2.69 -10.05
N TYR A 62 -16.26 3.00 -8.78
CA TYR A 62 -16.33 2.01 -7.70
C TYR A 62 -17.74 1.43 -7.54
N VAL A 63 -18.78 2.26 -7.55
CA VAL A 63 -20.18 1.82 -7.41
C VAL A 63 -20.61 0.98 -8.60
N ILE A 64 -20.39 1.45 -9.83
CA ILE A 64 -20.76 0.73 -11.06
C ILE A 64 -20.07 -0.62 -11.13
N LEU A 65 -18.74 -0.67 -10.89
CA LEU A 65 -18.00 -1.93 -10.90
C LEU A 65 -18.41 -2.86 -9.77
N SER A 66 -18.74 -2.35 -8.58
CA SER A 66 -19.25 -3.16 -7.48
C SER A 66 -20.59 -3.81 -7.84
N ILE A 67 -21.54 -3.04 -8.39
CA ILE A 67 -22.84 -3.57 -8.84
C ILE A 67 -22.64 -4.59 -9.96
N PHE A 68 -21.80 -4.26 -10.94
CA PHE A 68 -21.48 -5.16 -12.06
C PHE A 68 -20.87 -6.48 -11.59
N LEU A 69 -19.87 -6.44 -10.69
CA LEU A 69 -19.25 -7.66 -10.16
C LEU A 69 -20.21 -8.47 -9.32
N PHE A 70 -21.04 -7.81 -8.50
CA PHE A 70 -22.07 -8.48 -7.73
C PHE A 70 -23.06 -9.20 -8.64
N ALA A 71 -23.58 -8.53 -9.69
CA ALA A 71 -24.47 -9.13 -10.67
C ALA A 71 -23.78 -10.30 -11.41
N LEU A 72 -22.55 -10.11 -11.88
CA LEU A 72 -21.78 -11.12 -12.60
C LEU A 72 -21.56 -12.39 -11.76
N LEU A 73 -21.19 -12.24 -10.49
CA LEU A 73 -20.99 -13.36 -9.57
C LEU A 73 -22.28 -14.16 -9.38
N ASN A 74 -23.41 -13.48 -9.19
CA ASN A 74 -24.72 -14.12 -9.05
C ASN A 74 -25.20 -14.79 -10.35
N CYS A 75 -25.03 -14.14 -11.51
CA CYS A 75 -25.42 -14.69 -12.81
C CYS A 75 -24.63 -15.96 -13.20
N ARG A 76 -23.35 -16.05 -12.82
CA ARG A 76 -22.52 -17.26 -13.07
C ARG A 76 -22.87 -18.45 -12.17
N ARG A 77 -24.03 -18.45 -11.50
CA ARG A 77 -24.51 -19.46 -10.53
C ARG A 77 -23.53 -19.80 -9.40
N ARG A 78 -22.48 -18.99 -9.21
CA ARG A 78 -21.80 -18.87 -7.93
C ARG A 78 -22.65 -17.90 -7.11
N VAL A 79 -23.79 -18.37 -6.58
CA VAL A 79 -24.38 -17.70 -5.40
C VAL A 79 -23.20 -17.39 -4.51
N VAL A 80 -23.01 -16.13 -4.10
CA VAL A 80 -21.83 -15.75 -3.33
C VAL A 80 -21.98 -16.43 -1.97
N LEU A 81 -21.56 -17.70 -1.93
CA LEU A 81 -21.65 -18.56 -0.78
C LEU A 81 -20.50 -18.12 0.10
N TYR A 82 -20.83 -17.18 0.98
CA TYR A 82 -19.95 -16.80 2.05
C TYR A 82 -19.94 -17.92 3.06
N SER A 83 -18.74 -18.42 3.40
CA SER A 83 -18.64 -19.34 4.53
C SER A 83 -19.08 -18.63 5.80
N ARG A 84 -19.54 -19.37 6.82
CA ARG A 84 -19.93 -18.81 8.12
C ARG A 84 -18.86 -17.88 8.71
N LYS A 85 -17.58 -18.20 8.52
CA LYS A 85 -16.46 -17.36 9.00
C LYS A 85 -16.38 -16.03 8.25
N GLU A 86 -16.61 -16.04 6.95
CA GLU A 86 -16.61 -14.84 6.11
C GLU A 86 -17.78 -13.93 6.50
N LEU A 87 -18.98 -14.48 6.68
CA LEU A 87 -20.14 -13.72 7.16
C LEU A 87 -19.92 -13.10 8.54
N ILE A 88 -19.31 -13.84 9.47
CA ILE A 88 -18.97 -13.30 10.79
C ILE A 88 -17.98 -12.14 10.65
N SER A 89 -16.93 -12.28 9.84
CA SER A 89 -15.95 -11.20 9.66
C SER A 89 -16.56 -9.97 9.00
N ILE A 90 -17.42 -10.14 8.00
CA ILE A 90 -18.16 -9.03 7.37
C ILE A 90 -19.11 -8.38 8.39
N GLY A 91 -19.85 -9.19 9.13
CA GLY A 91 -20.75 -8.70 10.19
C GLY A 91 -20.00 -7.89 11.25
N LEU A 92 -18.81 -8.33 11.66
CA LEU A 92 -17.94 -7.59 12.60
C LEU A 92 -17.43 -6.27 12.01
N LEU A 93 -17.05 -6.24 10.71
CA LEU A 93 -16.66 -5.00 10.05
C LEU A 93 -17.81 -4.00 10.06
N LEU A 94 -18.98 -4.43 9.57
CA LEU A 94 -20.18 -3.61 9.47
C LEU A 94 -20.65 -3.13 10.84
N SER A 95 -20.67 -4.02 11.84
CA SER A 95 -21.09 -3.65 13.19
C SER A 95 -20.12 -2.66 13.83
N SER A 96 -18.81 -2.82 13.62
CA SER A 96 -17.82 -1.86 14.13
C SER A 96 -18.05 -0.47 13.53
N PHE A 97 -18.26 -0.38 12.21
CA PHE A 97 -18.58 0.91 11.57
C PHE A 97 -19.86 1.55 12.09
N LEU A 98 -20.95 0.79 12.14
CA LEU A 98 -22.24 1.30 12.61
C LEU A 98 -22.15 1.74 14.07
N THR A 99 -21.46 0.98 14.90
CA THR A 99 -21.26 1.30 16.33
C THR A 99 -20.48 2.60 16.48
N THR A 100 -19.38 2.78 15.74
CA THR A 100 -18.60 4.03 15.76
C THR A 100 -19.44 5.23 15.33
N VAL A 101 -20.20 5.12 14.24
CA VAL A 101 -21.05 6.20 13.71
C VAL A 101 -22.14 6.60 14.71
N VAL A 102 -22.83 5.61 15.30
CA VAL A 102 -23.95 5.85 16.22
C VAL A 102 -23.46 6.42 17.55
N ILE A 103 -22.40 5.85 18.14
CA ILE A 103 -21.88 6.30 19.44
C ILE A 103 -21.29 7.70 19.36
N ASN A 104 -20.57 8.01 18.28
CA ASN A 104 -19.93 9.32 18.11
C ASN A 104 -20.81 10.36 17.40
N ILE A 105 -22.02 9.98 16.97
CA ILE A 105 -22.95 10.83 16.21
C ILE A 105 -22.22 11.50 15.02
N ASP A 106 -21.48 10.69 14.26
CA ASP A 106 -20.54 11.17 13.25
C ASP A 106 -20.90 10.62 11.86
N PHE A 107 -21.46 11.48 11.00
CA PHE A 107 -22.00 11.13 9.68
C PHE A 107 -21.12 11.57 8.51
N ARG A 108 -19.79 11.64 8.70
CA ARG A 108 -18.87 12.04 7.63
C ARG A 108 -18.93 11.10 6.41
N PRO A 109 -18.84 11.63 5.16
CA PRO A 109 -18.78 10.81 3.94
C PRO A 109 -17.64 9.77 3.92
N GLY A 110 -16.58 9.99 4.70
CA GLY A 110 -15.47 9.05 4.83
C GLY A 110 -15.89 7.66 5.31
N TYR A 111 -16.93 7.53 6.13
CA TYR A 111 -17.44 6.21 6.53
C TYR A 111 -18.03 5.44 5.35
N LEU A 112 -18.82 6.13 4.51
CA LEU A 112 -19.40 5.54 3.31
C LEU A 112 -18.31 5.10 2.33
N LEU A 113 -17.26 5.91 2.19
CA LEU A 113 -16.10 5.56 1.36
C LEU A 113 -15.38 4.31 1.87
N GLN A 114 -15.12 4.23 3.18
CA GLN A 114 -14.48 3.07 3.77
C GLN A 114 -15.32 1.81 3.55
N LEU A 115 -16.64 1.91 3.76
CA LEU A 115 -17.56 0.80 3.53
C LEU A 115 -17.56 0.36 2.06
N LEU A 116 -17.65 1.31 1.13
CA LEU A 116 -17.64 1.05 -0.31
C LEU A 116 -16.35 0.34 -0.73
N THR A 117 -15.19 0.81 -0.29
CA THR A 117 -13.89 0.21 -0.65
C THR A 117 -13.70 -1.18 -0.05
N VAL A 118 -14.16 -1.42 1.18
CA VAL A 118 -14.15 -2.74 1.81
C VAL A 118 -15.07 -3.73 1.06
N LEU A 119 -16.31 -3.34 0.78
CA LEU A 119 -17.26 -4.18 0.05
C LEU A 119 -16.77 -4.46 -1.38
N PHE A 120 -16.23 -3.46 -2.06
CA PHE A 120 -15.68 -3.63 -3.39
C PHE A 120 -14.47 -4.58 -3.39
N ALA A 121 -13.56 -4.42 -2.42
CA ALA A 121 -12.43 -5.32 -2.22
C ALA A 121 -12.88 -6.78 -2.00
N MET A 122 -13.95 -7.01 -1.24
CA MET A 122 -14.52 -8.35 -1.06
C MET A 122 -14.98 -8.98 -2.37
N LEU A 123 -15.68 -8.22 -3.22
CA LEU A 123 -16.13 -8.69 -4.52
C LEU A 123 -14.94 -8.99 -5.44
N ILE A 124 -13.92 -8.13 -5.42
CA ILE A 124 -12.68 -8.32 -6.18
C ILE A 124 -12.02 -9.63 -5.80
N VAL A 125 -11.81 -9.94 -4.52
CA VAL A 125 -11.09 -11.17 -4.12
C VAL A 125 -11.89 -12.46 -4.34
N LYS A 126 -13.22 -12.36 -4.52
CA LYS A 126 -14.08 -13.48 -4.92
C LYS A 126 -14.05 -13.73 -6.43
N TYR A 127 -13.89 -12.67 -7.22
CA TYR A 127 -13.77 -12.75 -8.68
C TYR A 127 -12.34 -13.10 -9.13
N LEU A 128 -11.36 -12.36 -8.61
CA LEU A 128 -9.95 -12.45 -8.98
C LEU A 128 -9.19 -13.32 -7.98
N GLU A 129 -8.64 -14.41 -8.47
CA GLU A 129 -7.81 -15.31 -7.68
C GLU A 129 -6.46 -14.68 -7.32
N PHE A 130 -5.95 -14.99 -6.12
CA PHE A 130 -4.71 -14.38 -5.63
C PHE A 130 -3.52 -14.59 -6.56
N GLY A 131 -3.36 -15.80 -7.14
CA GLY A 131 -2.29 -16.10 -8.10
C GLY A 131 -2.34 -15.23 -9.37
N ARG A 132 -3.55 -14.98 -9.89
CA ARG A 132 -3.76 -14.06 -11.02
C ARG A 132 -3.47 -12.62 -10.61
N PHE A 133 -3.96 -12.20 -9.44
CA PHE A 133 -3.70 -10.87 -8.90
C PHE A 133 -2.21 -10.56 -8.77
N ILE A 134 -1.41 -11.43 -8.14
CA ILE A 134 0.04 -11.19 -8.00
C ILE A 134 0.75 -11.14 -9.35
N THR A 135 0.30 -11.93 -10.32
CA THR A 135 0.90 -11.95 -11.67
C THR A 135 0.70 -10.60 -12.36
N TYR A 136 -0.53 -10.08 -12.34
CA TYR A 136 -0.82 -8.77 -12.91
C TYR A 136 -0.19 -7.64 -12.10
N TYR A 137 -0.20 -7.74 -10.77
CA TYR A 137 0.45 -6.79 -9.87
C TYR A 137 1.92 -6.59 -10.24
N SER A 138 2.68 -7.68 -10.34
CA SER A 138 4.10 -7.61 -10.68
C SER A 138 4.36 -7.06 -12.07
N LEU A 139 3.44 -7.26 -13.03
CA LEU A 139 3.56 -6.68 -14.38
C LEU A 139 3.33 -5.17 -14.34
N ILE A 140 2.27 -4.72 -13.68
CA ILE A 140 1.90 -3.29 -13.58
C ILE A 140 2.97 -2.51 -12.83
N ILE A 141 3.42 -3.00 -11.68
CA ILE A 141 4.45 -2.30 -10.90
C ILE A 141 5.79 -2.28 -11.63
N TYR A 142 6.15 -3.34 -12.35
CA TYR A 142 7.34 -3.31 -13.20
C TYR A 142 7.23 -2.24 -14.30
N PHE A 143 6.09 -2.19 -14.99
CA PHE A 143 5.84 -1.19 -16.03
C PHE A 143 5.91 0.25 -15.48
N LEU A 144 5.23 0.51 -14.36
CA LEU A 144 5.28 1.81 -13.68
C LEU A 144 6.70 2.15 -13.20
N SER A 145 7.47 1.17 -12.73
CA SER A 145 8.87 1.35 -12.33
C SER A 145 9.74 1.81 -13.49
N VAL A 146 9.64 1.15 -14.64
CA VAL A 146 10.43 1.51 -15.82
C VAL A 146 10.07 2.90 -16.33
N ILE A 147 8.77 3.19 -16.50
CA ILE A 147 8.32 4.50 -16.99
C ILE A 147 8.73 5.61 -16.02
N SER A 148 8.48 5.42 -14.73
CA SER A 148 8.79 6.44 -13.72
C SER A 148 10.29 6.72 -13.61
N LEU A 149 11.15 5.71 -13.79
CA LEU A 149 12.60 5.90 -13.84
C LEU A 149 13.03 6.73 -15.06
N ILE A 150 12.45 6.47 -16.24
CA ILE A 150 12.73 7.26 -17.44
C ILE A 150 12.32 8.72 -17.21
N VAL A 151 11.10 8.95 -16.72
CA VAL A 151 10.59 10.31 -16.45
C VAL A 151 11.41 11.00 -15.36
N PHE A 152 11.83 10.27 -14.33
CA PHE A 152 12.70 10.79 -13.27
C PHE A 152 14.05 11.26 -13.84
N VAL A 153 14.70 10.45 -14.69
CA VAL A 153 15.95 10.86 -15.35
C VAL A 153 15.74 12.09 -16.24
N ILE A 154 14.65 12.15 -17.01
CA ILE A 154 14.32 13.33 -17.81
C ILE A 154 14.14 14.56 -16.92
N SER A 155 13.46 14.43 -15.77
CA SER A 155 13.27 15.55 -14.84
C SER A 155 14.57 16.10 -14.25
N LEU A 156 15.60 15.26 -14.11
CA LEU A 156 16.91 15.66 -13.62
C LEU A 156 17.77 16.36 -14.70
N ILE A 157 17.71 15.89 -15.94
CA ILE A 157 18.59 16.37 -17.03
C ILE A 157 17.96 17.54 -17.79
N SER A 158 16.65 17.46 -18.07
CA SER A 158 15.94 18.44 -18.88
C SER A 158 14.48 18.58 -18.44
N PRO A 159 14.22 19.23 -17.28
CA PRO A 159 12.86 19.43 -16.78
C PRO A 159 11.97 20.22 -17.75
N GLY A 160 12.56 21.07 -18.60
CA GLY A 160 11.84 21.83 -19.63
C GLY A 160 11.07 20.96 -20.63
N LEU A 161 11.53 19.72 -20.92
CA LEU A 161 10.79 18.78 -21.78
C LEU A 161 9.46 18.34 -21.17
N LEU A 162 9.37 18.34 -19.84
CA LEU A 162 8.17 17.94 -19.13
C LEU A 162 7.12 19.06 -19.08
N MET A 163 7.52 20.33 -19.28
CA MET A 163 6.62 21.48 -19.19
C MET A 163 5.56 21.54 -20.30
N VAL A 164 5.68 20.70 -21.34
CA VAL A 164 4.67 20.54 -22.40
C VAL A 164 3.40 19.82 -21.88
N PHE A 165 3.52 19.06 -20.80
CA PHE A 165 2.42 18.31 -20.22
C PHE A 165 1.55 19.17 -19.28
N PRO A 166 0.26 18.82 -19.11
CA PRO A 166 -0.66 19.60 -18.28
C PRO A 166 -0.23 19.60 -16.80
N THR A 167 -0.46 20.73 -16.14
CA THR A 167 -0.29 20.84 -14.68
C THR A 167 -1.57 20.43 -13.97
N THR A 168 -1.47 19.59 -12.95
CA THR A 168 -2.54 19.22 -12.02
C THR A 168 -2.20 19.74 -10.63
N VAL A 169 -3.16 20.31 -9.93
CA VAL A 169 -2.99 20.78 -8.55
C VAL A 169 -3.70 19.82 -7.61
N ASN A 170 -3.06 19.42 -6.52
CA ASN A 170 -3.71 18.58 -5.51
C ASN A 170 -4.53 19.42 -4.50
N PHE A 171 -5.32 18.79 -3.64
CA PHE A 171 -6.12 19.47 -2.62
C PHE A 171 -5.26 20.26 -1.61
N GLY A 172 -3.99 19.87 -1.43
CA GLY A 172 -3.00 20.56 -0.60
C GLY A 172 -2.31 21.72 -1.31
N GLY A 173 -2.72 22.07 -2.54
CA GLY A 173 -2.16 23.18 -3.32
C GLY A 173 -0.83 22.88 -4.02
N THR A 174 -0.32 21.66 -3.95
CA THR A 174 0.92 21.25 -4.64
C THR A 174 0.68 21.03 -6.12
N GLU A 175 1.54 21.61 -6.96
CA GLU A 175 1.50 21.48 -8.41
C GLU A 175 2.33 20.30 -8.93
N PHE A 176 1.72 19.52 -9.82
CA PHE A 176 2.34 18.39 -10.51
C PHE A 176 2.24 18.58 -12.01
N ILE A 177 3.33 18.32 -12.73
CA ILE A 177 3.29 18.02 -14.16
C ILE A 177 2.75 16.59 -14.31
N ASN A 178 1.61 16.45 -14.99
CA ASN A 178 0.87 15.19 -15.08
C ASN A 178 1.04 14.56 -16.47
N LEU A 179 1.81 13.48 -16.56
CA LEU A 179 2.01 12.68 -17.77
C LEU A 179 1.02 11.49 -17.83
N PHE A 180 -0.03 11.52 -17.01
CA PHE A 180 -1.01 10.47 -16.74
C PHE A 180 -0.40 9.21 -16.12
N LEU A 181 0.57 8.56 -16.77
CA LEU A 181 1.26 7.37 -16.27
C LEU A 181 2.47 7.70 -15.36
N CYS A 182 2.75 8.98 -15.16
CA CYS A 182 3.70 9.48 -14.18
C CYS A 182 3.35 10.92 -13.83
N SER A 183 3.65 11.34 -12.60
CA SER A 183 3.54 12.73 -12.15
C SER A 183 4.89 13.19 -11.64
N VAL A 184 5.22 14.46 -11.85
CA VAL A 184 6.46 15.09 -11.38
C VAL A 184 6.10 16.39 -10.68
N PHE A 185 6.71 16.68 -9.54
CA PHE A 185 6.52 17.96 -8.85
C PHE A 185 7.04 19.11 -9.74
N LYS A 186 6.25 20.19 -9.86
CA LYS A 186 6.59 21.30 -10.76
C LYS A 186 7.62 22.28 -10.16
N GLU A 187 7.50 22.59 -8.87
CA GLU A 187 8.28 23.67 -8.22
C GLU A 187 9.16 23.21 -7.05
N THR A 188 9.35 21.89 -6.86
CA THR A 188 10.13 21.41 -5.72
C THR A 188 11.62 21.39 -6.04
N THR A 189 12.43 21.92 -5.12
CA THR A 189 13.91 21.80 -5.12
C THR A 189 14.40 20.35 -4.97
N VAL A 190 13.51 19.40 -4.70
CA VAL A 190 13.82 17.98 -4.50
C VAL A 190 13.01 17.12 -5.46
N PHE A 191 13.66 16.62 -6.51
CA PHE A 191 13.05 15.63 -7.40
C PHE A 191 12.95 14.29 -6.68
N ARG A 192 11.72 13.80 -6.48
CA ARG A 192 11.43 12.49 -5.91
C ARG A 192 10.55 11.72 -6.85
N ASN A 193 10.86 10.45 -7.07
CA ASN A 193 10.04 9.59 -7.91
C ASN A 193 8.71 9.24 -7.20
N THR A 194 7.60 9.64 -7.80
CA THR A 194 6.24 9.34 -7.34
C THR A 194 5.46 8.39 -8.25
N SER A 195 5.95 8.12 -9.47
CA SER A 195 5.13 7.51 -10.53
C SER A 195 3.74 8.20 -10.59
N ILE A 196 2.64 7.44 -10.67
CA ILE A 196 1.26 7.95 -10.65
C ILE A 196 0.74 8.35 -9.26
N PHE A 197 1.50 8.03 -8.20
CA PHE A 197 1.03 8.12 -6.82
C PHE A 197 1.11 9.54 -6.28
N ARG A 198 0.21 9.86 -5.33
CA ARG A 198 0.11 11.19 -4.72
C ARG A 198 1.39 11.65 -4.01
N GLU A 199 2.17 10.68 -3.53
CA GLU A 199 3.41 10.93 -2.78
C GLU A 199 4.44 9.80 -2.99
N PRO A 200 5.75 10.08 -2.83
CA PRO A 200 6.79 9.06 -3.00
C PRO A 200 6.68 7.93 -1.96
N GLY A 201 6.18 8.25 -0.75
CA GLY A 201 5.94 7.29 0.32
C GLY A 201 4.89 6.26 -0.09
N VAL A 202 3.78 6.70 -0.69
CA VAL A 202 2.74 5.80 -1.21
C VAL A 202 3.30 4.92 -2.33
N TYR A 203 4.06 5.47 -3.29
CA TYR A 203 4.67 4.65 -4.34
C TYR A 203 5.59 3.55 -3.77
N THR A 204 6.37 3.89 -2.75
CA THR A 204 7.28 2.97 -2.07
C THR A 204 6.54 1.73 -1.54
N ILE A 205 5.31 1.90 -1.04
CA ILE A 205 4.49 0.80 -0.53
C ILE A 205 4.16 -0.21 -1.63
N TYR A 206 3.83 0.27 -2.83
CA TYR A 206 3.56 -0.58 -3.97
C TYR A 206 4.84 -1.29 -4.47
N LEU A 207 5.97 -0.57 -4.51
CA LEU A 207 7.26 -1.17 -4.86
C LEU A 207 7.66 -2.28 -3.89
N LEU A 208 7.52 -2.04 -2.58
CA LEU A 208 7.83 -3.01 -1.53
C LEU A 208 6.96 -4.26 -1.61
N PHE A 209 5.66 -4.12 -1.86
CA PHE A 209 4.80 -5.28 -2.04
C PHE A 209 5.19 -6.07 -3.31
N GLY A 210 5.55 -5.38 -4.40
CA GLY A 210 6.10 -6.00 -5.60
C GLY A 210 7.37 -6.81 -5.32
N LEU A 211 8.29 -6.26 -4.52
CA LEU A 211 9.51 -6.94 -4.09
C LEU A 211 9.21 -8.13 -3.17
N ILE A 212 8.24 -8.02 -2.26
CA ILE A 212 7.78 -9.14 -1.43
C ILE A 212 7.25 -10.29 -2.31
N ILE A 213 6.49 -9.99 -3.37
CA ILE A 213 6.03 -11.02 -4.32
C ILE A 213 7.22 -11.72 -4.99
N GLU A 214 8.16 -10.96 -5.55
CA GLU A 214 9.33 -11.53 -6.24
C GLU A 214 10.21 -12.37 -5.30
N PHE A 215 10.43 -11.93 -4.06
CA PHE A 215 11.29 -12.64 -3.11
C PHE A 215 10.62 -13.85 -2.44
N PHE A 216 9.36 -13.72 -2.00
CA PHE A 216 8.73 -14.74 -1.17
C PHE A 216 7.83 -15.68 -1.94
N LEU A 217 7.09 -15.18 -2.94
CA LEU A 217 6.07 -15.97 -3.64
C LEU A 217 6.57 -16.65 -4.91
N LYS A 218 7.60 -16.10 -5.56
CA LYS A 218 8.21 -16.75 -6.72
C LYS A 218 9.35 -17.67 -6.32
N GLU A 219 9.49 -18.76 -7.08
CA GLU A 219 10.62 -19.68 -6.97
C GLU A 219 11.89 -19.07 -7.58
N ARG A 220 11.74 -18.38 -8.71
CA ARG A 220 12.82 -17.70 -9.41
C ARG A 220 12.48 -16.23 -9.55
N PRO A 221 13.04 -15.35 -8.72
CA PRO A 221 12.83 -13.92 -8.84
C PRO A 221 13.28 -13.40 -10.21
N ASP A 222 12.48 -12.54 -10.83
CA ASP A 222 12.85 -11.93 -12.11
C ASP A 222 13.81 -10.76 -11.87
N ARG A 223 15.06 -10.91 -12.36
CA ARG A 223 16.11 -9.90 -12.18
C ARG A 223 15.71 -8.53 -12.74
N LYS A 224 15.01 -8.47 -13.87
CA LYS A 224 14.60 -7.19 -14.47
C LYS A 224 13.62 -6.46 -13.56
N ARG A 225 12.66 -7.20 -12.98
CA ARG A 225 11.66 -6.65 -12.05
C ARG A 225 12.30 -6.21 -10.75
N LEU A 226 13.17 -7.04 -10.17
CA LEU A 226 13.93 -6.66 -8.97
C LEU A 226 14.73 -5.38 -9.20
N THR A 227 15.52 -5.31 -10.27
CA THR A 227 16.34 -4.13 -10.56
C THR A 227 15.50 -2.89 -10.77
N ALA A 228 14.45 -2.96 -11.60
CA ALA A 228 13.59 -1.79 -11.88
C ALA A 228 12.85 -1.33 -10.61
N CYS A 229 12.25 -2.24 -9.84
CA CYS A 229 11.53 -1.88 -8.62
C CYS A 229 12.47 -1.34 -7.53
N SER A 230 13.66 -1.92 -7.35
CA SER A 230 14.64 -1.44 -6.38
C SER A 230 15.23 -0.08 -6.78
N ALA A 231 15.55 0.13 -8.07
CA ALA A 231 16.00 1.43 -8.57
C ALA A 231 14.90 2.49 -8.37
N ALA A 232 13.65 2.18 -8.74
CA ALA A 232 12.52 3.07 -8.51
C ALA A 232 12.37 3.40 -7.01
N LEU A 233 12.51 2.41 -6.12
CA LEU A 233 12.41 2.58 -4.67
C LEU A 233 13.49 3.53 -4.13
N ILE A 234 14.73 3.40 -4.61
CA ILE A 234 15.82 4.31 -4.21
C ILE A 234 15.51 5.74 -4.66
N THR A 235 15.01 5.92 -5.89
CA THR A 235 14.67 7.26 -6.43
C THR A 235 13.45 7.91 -5.77
N THR A 236 12.69 7.20 -4.92
CA THR A 236 11.63 7.85 -4.11
C THR A 236 12.20 8.64 -2.93
N PHE A 237 13.47 8.40 -2.57
CA PHE A 237 14.12 8.94 -1.38
C PHE A 237 13.27 8.77 -0.11
N SER A 238 12.60 7.62 0.02
CA SER A 238 11.79 7.27 1.18
C SER A 238 12.62 6.53 2.23
N THR A 239 12.96 7.21 3.34
CA THR A 239 13.71 6.61 4.46
C THR A 239 13.05 5.34 4.98
N SER A 240 11.74 5.37 5.25
CA SER A 240 10.98 4.19 5.69
C SER A 240 11.03 3.08 4.63
N GLY A 241 10.96 3.46 3.36
CA GLY A 241 11.06 2.55 2.23
C GLY A 241 12.36 1.75 2.20
N ILE A 242 13.49 2.44 2.37
CA ILE A 242 14.82 1.82 2.39
C ILE A 242 14.95 0.87 3.58
N PHE A 243 14.49 1.26 4.77
CA PHE A 243 14.51 0.40 5.95
C PHE A 243 13.65 -0.86 5.76
N VAL A 244 12.43 -0.73 5.24
CA VAL A 244 11.59 -1.90 4.97
C VAL A 244 12.21 -2.78 3.88
N PHE A 245 12.79 -2.19 2.84
CA PHE A 245 13.47 -2.95 1.80
C PHE A 245 14.61 -3.80 2.38
N ALA A 246 15.37 -3.26 3.34
CA ALA A 246 16.39 -4.02 4.05
C ALA A 246 15.79 -5.20 4.85
N VAL A 247 14.68 -5.00 5.56
CA VAL A 247 13.97 -6.08 6.28
C VAL A 247 13.49 -7.17 5.31
N VAL A 248 12.90 -6.77 4.19
CA VAL A 248 12.42 -7.68 3.13
C VAL A 248 13.59 -8.46 2.51
N ALA A 249 14.70 -7.79 2.20
CA ALA A 249 15.91 -8.40 1.65
C ALA A 249 16.56 -9.39 2.64
N MET A 250 16.65 -9.04 3.94
CA MET A 250 17.11 -9.95 4.98
C MET A 250 16.23 -11.21 5.07
N GLY A 251 14.91 -11.05 5.01
CA GLY A 251 13.99 -12.19 4.96
C GLY A 251 14.20 -13.09 3.75
N PHE A 252 14.49 -12.53 2.58
CA PHE A 252 14.85 -13.30 1.39
C PHE A 252 16.16 -14.07 1.57
N MET A 253 17.18 -13.42 2.14
CA MET A 253 18.46 -14.08 2.44
C MET A 253 18.29 -15.23 3.43
N PHE A 254 17.39 -15.08 4.41
CA PHE A 254 17.03 -16.14 5.35
C PHE A 254 16.34 -17.31 4.65
N LYS A 255 15.38 -17.02 3.75
CA LYS A 255 14.69 -18.02 2.92
C LYS A 255 15.68 -18.85 2.08
N GLU A 256 16.66 -18.19 1.46
CA GLU A 256 17.67 -18.84 0.61
C GLU A 256 18.83 -19.48 1.40
N ASN A 257 18.80 -19.43 2.74
CA ASN A 257 19.88 -19.86 3.63
C ASN A 257 21.24 -19.18 3.31
N LYS A 258 21.20 -18.00 2.68
CA LYS A 258 22.38 -17.20 2.31
C LYS A 258 22.85 -16.29 3.46
N MET A 259 22.10 -16.22 4.56
CA MET A 259 22.46 -15.47 5.78
C MET A 259 23.81 -15.90 6.38
N ARG A 260 24.30 -17.10 6.07
CA ARG A 260 25.64 -17.56 6.50
C ARG A 260 26.78 -16.74 5.89
N ASN A 261 26.54 -16.08 4.75
CA ASN A 261 27.48 -15.11 4.17
C ASN A 261 27.17 -13.71 4.72
N TYR A 262 27.60 -13.44 5.95
CA TYR A 262 27.53 -12.11 6.59
C TYR A 262 28.08 -10.98 5.68
N ILE A 263 29.01 -11.31 4.79
CA ILE A 263 29.58 -10.41 3.78
C ILE A 263 28.50 -9.85 2.82
N SER A 264 27.52 -10.64 2.38
CA SER A 264 26.51 -10.13 1.45
C SER A 264 25.49 -9.22 2.14
N ILE A 265 25.25 -9.40 3.44
CA ILE A 265 24.44 -8.48 4.26
C ILE A 265 25.20 -7.17 4.47
N LEU A 266 26.48 -7.25 4.84
CA LEU A 266 27.34 -6.09 5.04
C LEU A 266 27.55 -5.30 3.75
N VAL A 267 27.72 -5.98 2.61
CA VAL A 267 27.82 -5.34 1.28
C VAL A 267 26.50 -4.69 0.87
N PHE A 268 25.36 -5.31 1.18
CA PHE A 268 24.06 -4.70 0.91
C PHE A 268 23.82 -3.46 1.78
N LEU A 269 24.09 -3.55 3.09
CA LEU A 269 23.99 -2.42 4.02
C LEU A 269 24.99 -1.32 3.67
N SER A 270 26.21 -1.65 3.22
CA SER A 270 27.21 -0.68 2.80
C SER A 270 26.88 -0.04 1.45
N LEU A 271 26.21 -0.74 0.53
CA LEU A 271 25.66 -0.16 -0.70
C LEU A 271 24.52 0.81 -0.40
N VAL A 272 23.60 0.44 0.50
CA VAL A 272 22.52 1.32 0.95
C VAL A 272 23.10 2.55 1.65
N ALA A 273 24.05 2.37 2.56
CA ALA A 273 24.75 3.48 3.22
C ALA A 273 25.56 4.33 2.23
N GLY A 274 26.24 3.70 1.27
CA GLY A 274 27.01 4.37 0.23
C GLY A 274 26.15 5.24 -0.67
N VAL A 275 24.98 4.76 -1.10
CA VAL A 275 24.01 5.58 -1.86
C VAL A 275 23.48 6.75 -1.03
N LEU A 276 23.29 6.58 0.28
CA LEU A 276 22.87 7.65 1.19
C LEU A 276 23.97 8.69 1.46
N ILE A 277 25.24 8.29 1.40
CA ILE A 277 26.40 9.15 1.71
C ILE A 277 26.95 9.86 0.47
N LEU A 278 27.00 9.18 -0.69
CA LEU A 278 27.74 9.62 -1.89
C LEU A 278 26.99 10.60 -2.79
N VAL A 279 25.73 10.93 -2.51
CA VAL A 279 24.98 11.95 -3.28
C VAL A 279 24.90 13.24 -2.45
N PRO A 280 25.72 14.27 -2.79
CA PRO A 280 25.70 15.54 -2.09
C PRO A 280 24.32 16.18 -2.18
N GLY A 281 23.69 16.46 -1.04
CA GLY A 281 22.31 16.96 -0.92
C GLY A 281 21.32 15.95 -0.33
N ILE A 282 21.49 14.65 -0.63
CA ILE A 282 20.68 13.57 -0.02
C ILE A 282 21.18 13.25 1.38
N SER A 283 22.50 13.19 1.56
CA SER A 283 23.11 12.99 2.87
C SER A 283 22.67 14.10 3.84
N ASN A 284 22.74 15.36 3.43
CA ASN A 284 22.32 16.49 4.25
C ASN A 284 20.82 16.45 4.59
N GLN A 285 19.93 16.11 3.67
CA GLN A 285 18.48 15.95 3.97
C GLN A 285 18.14 14.71 4.80
N PHE A 286 18.96 13.66 4.71
CA PHE A 286 18.77 12.42 5.44
C PHE A 286 19.28 12.54 6.88
N PHE A 287 20.46 13.14 7.06
CA PHE A 287 21.07 13.38 8.37
C PHE A 287 20.48 14.60 9.08
N SER A 288 19.97 15.61 8.36
CA SER A 288 19.20 16.71 8.98
C SER A 288 17.99 16.17 9.74
N LYS A 289 17.22 15.24 9.14
CA LYS A 289 16.08 14.56 9.80
C LYS A 289 16.43 13.78 11.07
N LEU A 290 17.70 13.46 11.29
CA LEU A 290 18.19 12.73 12.46
C LEU A 290 18.85 13.65 13.50
N SER A 291 19.14 14.92 13.15
CA SER A 291 19.76 15.89 14.05
C SER A 291 18.71 16.64 14.88
N PRO A 292 18.83 16.66 16.22
CA PRO A 292 17.92 17.38 17.12
C PRO A 292 17.88 18.90 16.89
N ASP A 293 18.95 19.48 16.37
CA ASP A 293 19.11 20.94 16.20
C ASP A 293 18.62 21.46 14.84
N SER A 294 18.02 20.59 14.01
CA SER A 294 17.55 20.97 12.68
C SER A 294 16.06 21.37 12.68
N SER A 295 15.69 22.27 11.76
CA SER A 295 14.27 22.57 11.45
C SER A 295 13.49 21.34 10.96
N ASP A 296 14.19 20.28 10.52
CA ASP A 296 13.63 19.01 10.08
C ASP A 296 13.32 18.03 11.23
N TYR A 297 13.68 18.35 12.49
CA TYR A 297 13.34 17.56 13.69
C TYR A 297 11.82 17.37 13.85
N PHE A 298 11.02 18.32 13.32
CA PHE A 298 9.56 18.19 13.21
C PHE A 298 9.15 16.89 12.48
N SER A 299 9.94 16.40 11.52
CA SER A 299 9.67 15.12 10.84
C SER A 299 9.82 13.90 11.76
N THR A 300 10.68 13.95 12.77
CA THR A 300 10.88 12.85 13.74
C THR A 300 9.81 12.89 14.82
N ILE A 301 9.48 14.09 15.31
CA ILE A 301 8.31 14.30 16.18
C ILE A 301 7.04 13.83 15.47
N ALA A 302 6.83 14.19 14.20
CA ALA A 302 5.65 13.79 13.44
C ALA A 302 5.50 12.26 13.33
N ARG A 303 6.61 11.51 13.21
CA ARG A 303 6.56 10.04 13.20
C ARG A 303 6.23 9.46 14.57
N LEU A 304 6.82 10.00 15.64
CA LEU A 304 6.50 9.59 17.00
C LEU A 304 5.05 9.91 17.36
N SER A 305 4.58 11.11 17.01
CA SER A 305 3.20 11.56 17.23
C SER A 305 2.22 10.70 16.42
N SER A 306 2.58 10.28 15.20
CA SER A 306 1.77 9.38 14.37
C SER A 306 1.45 8.03 15.02
N PHE A 307 2.27 7.60 15.99
CA PHE A 307 2.07 6.37 16.73
C PHE A 307 1.48 6.63 18.12
N ILE A 308 2.09 7.54 18.89
CA ILE A 308 1.76 7.78 20.30
C ILE A 308 0.36 8.40 20.44
N ILE A 309 0.02 9.41 19.63
CA ILE A 309 -1.25 10.12 19.78
C ILE A 309 -2.45 9.20 19.47
N PRO A 310 -2.49 8.49 18.33
CA PRO A 310 -3.60 7.56 18.06
C PRO A 310 -3.66 6.43 19.09
N LEU A 311 -2.51 5.97 19.60
CA LEU A 311 -2.49 4.94 20.65
C LEU A 311 -3.14 5.45 21.94
N GLU A 312 -2.82 6.66 22.35
CA GLU A 312 -3.41 7.29 23.54
C GLU A 312 -4.92 7.52 23.35
N ILE A 313 -5.35 7.97 22.17
CA ILE A 313 -6.78 8.10 21.83
C ILE A 313 -7.48 6.74 21.93
N PHE A 314 -6.85 5.68 21.41
CA PHE A 314 -7.38 4.31 21.45
C PHE A 314 -7.48 3.78 22.89
N VAL A 315 -6.44 3.93 23.71
CA VAL A 315 -6.44 3.47 25.10
C VAL A 315 -7.57 4.12 25.89
N ASN A 316 -7.87 5.40 25.62
CA ASN A 316 -8.97 6.12 26.25
C ASN A 316 -10.35 5.77 25.66
N ASN A 317 -10.43 5.19 24.45
CA ASN A 317 -11.69 4.87 23.75
C ASN A 317 -11.63 3.51 23.01
N PRO A 318 -11.36 2.40 23.71
CA PRO A 318 -10.92 1.16 23.04
C PRO A 318 -12.03 0.42 22.30
N LEU A 319 -13.29 0.52 22.72
CA LEU A 319 -14.37 -0.33 22.19
C LEU A 319 -14.85 0.14 20.81
N ALA A 320 -15.39 1.37 20.74
CA ALA A 320 -16.02 1.91 19.53
C ALA A 320 -15.13 2.91 18.77
N GLY A 321 -13.98 3.27 19.33
CA GLY A 321 -13.16 4.37 18.83
C GLY A 321 -13.87 5.73 18.92
N VAL A 322 -13.20 6.77 18.43
CA VAL A 322 -13.68 8.16 18.54
C VAL A 322 -14.35 8.68 17.25
N GLY A 323 -14.33 7.91 16.17
CA GLY A 323 -14.83 8.36 14.88
C GLY A 323 -13.94 9.40 14.17
N LEU A 324 -14.24 9.66 12.90
CA LEU A 324 -13.46 10.51 11.99
C LEU A 324 -13.45 11.99 12.43
N THR A 325 -14.57 12.51 12.92
CA THR A 325 -14.67 13.90 13.40
C THR A 325 -13.83 14.12 14.64
N ASN A 326 -14.10 13.35 15.70
CA ASN A 326 -13.40 13.56 16.96
C ASN A 326 -11.94 13.16 16.87
N PHE A 327 -11.57 12.22 15.98
CA PHE A 327 -10.15 11.90 15.77
C PHE A 327 -9.34 13.13 15.35
N VAL A 328 -9.85 13.97 14.45
CA VAL A 328 -9.12 15.18 14.01
C VAL A 328 -8.92 16.15 15.17
N THR A 329 -9.98 16.40 15.93
CA THR A 329 -9.96 17.31 17.09
C THR A 329 -9.06 16.77 18.20
N LEU A 330 -9.25 15.51 18.60
CA LEU A 330 -8.49 14.86 19.66
C LEU A 330 -7.02 14.73 19.29
N TYR A 331 -6.68 14.44 18.04
CA TYR A 331 -5.29 14.37 17.62
C TYR A 331 -4.55 15.68 17.93
N SER A 332 -5.17 16.82 17.63
CA SER A 332 -4.61 18.15 17.91
C SER A 332 -4.54 18.45 19.41
N VAL A 333 -5.55 18.03 20.19
CA VAL A 333 -5.57 18.21 21.66
C VAL A 333 -4.48 17.39 22.33
N TYR A 334 -4.33 16.12 21.96
CA TYR A 334 -3.30 15.25 22.49
C TYR A 334 -1.90 15.64 22.01
N SER A 335 -1.76 16.23 20.82
CA SER A 335 -0.47 16.77 20.38
C SER A 335 0.00 17.92 21.28
N MET A 336 -0.91 18.85 21.61
CA MET A 336 -0.62 19.92 22.57
C MET A 336 -0.33 19.38 23.97
N LYS A 337 -1.08 18.37 24.42
CA LYS A 337 -0.90 17.78 25.75
C LYS A 337 0.44 17.03 25.90
N LEU A 338 0.83 16.24 24.90
CA LEU A 338 1.97 15.32 25.00
C LEU A 338 3.28 15.92 24.48
N PHE A 339 3.21 16.76 23.44
CA PHE A 339 4.37 17.31 22.76
C PHE A 339 4.47 18.84 22.87
N ASN A 340 3.49 19.51 23.48
CA ASN A 340 3.39 20.97 23.58
C ASN A 340 3.46 21.68 22.22
N ILE A 341 3.00 21.01 21.15
CA ILE A 341 3.00 21.51 19.78
C ILE A 341 1.66 21.17 19.13
N TYR A 342 1.10 22.12 18.38
CA TYR A 342 -0.08 21.88 17.57
C TYR A 342 0.33 21.10 16.31
N ILE A 343 -0.24 19.92 16.12
CA ILE A 343 0.05 19.07 14.97
C ILE A 343 -1.27 18.77 14.25
N ASP A 344 -1.35 19.20 12.99
CA ASP A 344 -2.48 18.87 12.12
C ASP A 344 -2.45 17.36 11.78
N PRO A 345 -3.50 16.59 12.11
CA PRO A 345 -3.57 15.17 11.76
C PRO A 345 -3.46 14.91 10.25
N ALA A 346 -3.86 15.85 9.39
CA ALA A 346 -3.76 15.68 7.94
C ALA A 346 -2.30 15.59 7.46
N SER A 347 -1.34 16.17 8.19
CA SER A 347 0.09 16.18 7.83
C SER A 347 0.94 15.17 8.62
N ALA A 348 0.49 14.72 9.79
CA ALA A 348 1.30 13.86 10.67
C ALA A 348 0.67 12.51 11.02
N SER A 349 -0.61 12.28 10.76
CA SER A 349 -1.29 11.03 11.11
C SER A 349 -1.04 9.93 10.08
N THR A 350 0.21 9.49 9.94
CA THR A 350 0.64 8.55 8.89
C THR A 350 0.51 7.07 9.24
N ASN A 351 0.06 6.70 10.44
CA ASN A 351 0.03 5.29 10.85
C ASN A 351 -1.36 4.65 10.62
N THR A 352 -1.54 3.96 9.49
CA THR A 352 -2.82 3.33 9.14
C THR A 352 -3.35 2.42 10.25
N ILE A 353 -2.49 1.63 10.90
CA ILE A 353 -2.90 0.61 11.87
C ILE A 353 -3.43 1.27 13.14
N VAL A 354 -2.62 2.11 13.79
CA VAL A 354 -3.00 2.71 15.07
C VAL A 354 -4.12 3.74 14.88
N ASN A 355 -4.13 4.48 13.76
CA ASN A 355 -5.25 5.34 13.40
C ASN A 355 -6.56 4.55 13.29
N THR A 356 -6.49 3.35 12.71
CA THR A 356 -7.65 2.47 12.57
C THR A 356 -8.20 2.05 13.93
N PHE A 357 -7.33 1.67 14.87
CA PHE A 357 -7.73 1.37 16.26
C PHE A 357 -8.35 2.58 16.96
N ALA A 358 -7.74 3.76 16.84
CA ALA A 358 -8.23 4.98 17.46
C ALA A 358 -9.63 5.37 16.96
N ILE A 359 -9.86 5.22 15.65
CA ILE A 359 -11.09 5.70 14.99
C ILE A 359 -12.23 4.70 15.12
N PHE A 360 -11.98 3.42 14.82
CA PHE A 360 -13.01 2.39 14.71
C PHE A 360 -13.02 1.40 15.88
N GLY A 361 -12.06 1.53 16.81
CA GLY A 361 -11.98 0.70 18.00
C GLY A 361 -11.34 -0.68 17.78
N LEU A 362 -11.39 -1.46 18.85
CA LEU A 362 -10.69 -2.73 18.99
C LEU A 362 -11.13 -3.76 17.96
N PHE A 363 -12.43 -3.91 17.69
CA PHE A 363 -12.93 -4.97 16.82
C PHE A 363 -12.46 -4.80 15.38
N TYR A 364 -12.57 -3.60 14.82
CA TYR A 364 -12.12 -3.32 13.48
C TYR A 364 -10.59 -3.39 13.37
N GLY A 365 -9.86 -2.78 14.30
CA GLY A 365 -8.40 -2.83 14.34
C GLY A 365 -7.86 -4.26 14.50
N ALA A 366 -8.47 -5.07 15.38
CA ALA A 366 -8.07 -6.47 15.59
C ALA A 366 -8.34 -7.32 14.35
N LEU A 367 -9.42 -7.06 13.61
CA LEU A 367 -9.73 -7.78 12.38
C LEU A 367 -8.73 -7.43 11.26
N LEU A 368 -8.32 -6.17 11.16
CA LEU A 368 -7.26 -5.74 10.24
C LEU A 368 -5.94 -6.45 10.58
N MET A 369 -5.54 -6.44 11.87
CA MET A 369 -4.34 -7.14 12.34
C MET A 369 -4.40 -8.65 12.10
N TYR A 370 -5.54 -9.28 12.36
CA TYR A 370 -5.76 -10.68 12.07
C TYR A 370 -5.61 -10.98 10.58
N SER A 371 -6.19 -10.14 9.71
CA SER A 371 -6.06 -10.31 8.27
C SER A 371 -4.60 -10.22 7.81
N MET A 372 -3.85 -9.23 8.31
CA MET A 372 -2.43 -9.08 8.00
C MET A 372 -1.61 -10.29 8.46
N LEU A 373 -1.89 -10.81 9.66
CA LEU A 373 -1.26 -12.03 10.17
C LEU A 373 -1.52 -13.21 9.24
N GLN A 374 -2.75 -13.37 8.76
CA GLN A 374 -3.10 -14.45 7.83
C GLN A 374 -2.40 -14.29 6.48
N LEU A 375 -2.36 -13.06 5.94
CA LEU A 375 -1.64 -12.78 4.70
C LEU A 375 -0.14 -13.08 4.84
N SER A 376 0.47 -12.64 5.94
CA SER A 376 1.89 -12.85 6.24
C SER A 376 2.24 -14.33 6.36
N ARG A 377 1.38 -15.12 7.02
CA ARG A 377 1.53 -16.58 7.13
C ARG A 377 1.50 -17.29 5.78
N ARG A 378 0.71 -16.80 4.84
CA ARG A 378 0.59 -17.39 3.50
C ARG A 378 1.77 -17.02 2.59
N ILE A 379 2.29 -15.81 2.75
CA ILE A 379 3.46 -15.34 2.00
C ILE A 379 4.75 -15.98 2.54
N GLY A 380 4.98 -15.94 3.85
CA GLY A 380 6.22 -16.42 4.47
C GLY A 380 6.37 -17.94 4.47
N ARG A 381 5.26 -18.70 4.60
CA ARG A 381 5.17 -20.18 4.64
C ARG A 381 5.94 -20.89 5.77
N ALA A 382 6.93 -20.24 6.39
CA ALA A 382 7.69 -20.73 7.54
C ALA A 382 7.59 -19.71 8.70
N THR A 383 7.59 -20.18 9.95
CA THR A 383 7.32 -19.31 11.12
C THR A 383 8.22 -18.07 11.18
N GLY A 384 9.53 -18.21 10.97
CA GLY A 384 10.46 -17.06 10.95
C GLY A 384 10.17 -16.08 9.80
N LEU A 385 9.90 -16.60 8.60
CA LEU A 385 9.56 -15.78 7.43
C LEU A 385 8.21 -15.07 7.59
N ASN A 386 7.24 -15.73 8.25
CA ASN A 386 5.93 -15.14 8.56
C ASN A 386 6.08 -13.91 9.45
N VAL A 387 6.96 -13.97 10.45
CA VAL A 387 7.27 -12.84 11.34
C VAL A 387 7.93 -11.71 10.56
N ILE A 388 8.93 -12.01 9.72
CA ILE A 388 9.62 -10.99 8.91
C ILE A 388 8.65 -10.28 7.96
N VAL A 389 7.80 -11.04 7.24
CA VAL A 389 6.79 -10.48 6.34
C VAL A 389 5.77 -9.64 7.11
N LEU A 390 5.35 -10.10 8.31
CA LEU A 390 4.46 -9.33 9.16
C LEU A 390 5.09 -8.00 9.58
N ILE A 391 6.33 -8.02 10.08
CA ILE A 391 7.07 -6.81 10.46
C ILE A 391 7.18 -5.86 9.27
N ALA A 392 7.50 -6.37 8.07
CA ALA A 392 7.55 -5.55 6.86
C ALA A 392 6.20 -4.87 6.58
N PHE A 393 5.08 -5.60 6.68
CA PHE A 393 3.75 -5.01 6.52
C PHE A 393 3.40 -3.98 7.60
N LEU A 394 3.75 -4.23 8.87
CA LEU A 394 3.53 -3.27 9.95
C LEU A 394 4.29 -1.97 9.69
N MET A 395 5.54 -2.06 9.26
CA MET A 395 6.35 -0.88 8.92
C MET A 395 5.83 -0.14 7.69
N ILE A 396 5.38 -0.86 6.66
CA ILE A 396 4.73 -0.30 5.46
C ILE A 396 3.53 0.56 5.87
N LEU A 397 2.60 -0.02 6.62
CA LEU A 397 1.35 0.64 7.00
C LEU A 397 1.51 1.69 8.10
N SER A 398 2.63 1.67 8.84
CA SER A 398 2.97 2.72 9.79
C SER A 398 3.50 3.99 9.12
N SER A 399 3.91 3.90 7.84
CA SER A 399 4.58 4.98 7.13
C SER A 399 3.66 5.89 6.31
N GLN A 400 2.43 5.46 6.06
CA GLN A 400 1.43 6.17 5.26
C GLN A 400 0.02 5.86 5.75
N ASP A 401 -0.86 6.84 5.63
CA ASP A 401 -2.28 6.65 5.89
C ASP A 401 -3.02 6.15 4.63
N LEU A 402 -3.43 4.89 4.68
CA LEU A 402 -4.02 4.14 3.58
C LEU A 402 -5.39 3.57 3.95
N ARG A 403 -6.08 4.16 4.93
CA ARG A 403 -7.41 3.72 5.37
C ARG A 403 -8.37 3.54 4.19
N TYR A 404 -8.42 4.52 3.30
CA TYR A 404 -9.29 4.52 2.11
C TYR A 404 -8.69 3.82 0.87
N SER A 405 -7.47 3.26 0.96
CA SER A 405 -6.82 2.61 -0.18
C SER A 405 -7.56 1.33 -0.58
N LEU A 406 -8.11 1.31 -1.79
CA LEU A 406 -8.73 0.12 -2.36
C LEU A 406 -7.72 -1.04 -2.46
N PHE A 407 -6.48 -0.76 -2.83
CA PHE A 407 -5.42 -1.78 -2.88
C PHE A 407 -5.19 -2.43 -1.52
N MET A 408 -5.10 -1.64 -0.44
CA MET A 408 -4.92 -2.21 0.90
C MET A 408 -6.12 -3.03 1.35
N ASN A 409 -7.33 -2.55 1.10
CA ASN A 409 -8.52 -3.31 1.40
C ASN A 409 -8.57 -4.63 0.61
N VAL A 410 -8.13 -4.66 -0.66
CA VAL A 410 -7.99 -5.90 -1.44
C VAL A 410 -6.99 -6.86 -0.79
N LEU A 411 -5.82 -6.38 -0.34
CA LEU A 411 -4.84 -7.22 0.37
C LEU A 411 -5.41 -7.79 1.68
N PHE A 412 -6.11 -6.97 2.46
CA PHE A 412 -6.78 -7.42 3.68
C PHE A 412 -7.87 -8.45 3.38
N MET A 413 -8.65 -8.28 2.30
CA MET A 413 -9.67 -9.26 1.95
C MET A 413 -9.06 -10.58 1.45
N TYR A 414 -7.89 -10.56 0.80
CA TYR A 414 -7.16 -11.79 0.47
C TYR A 414 -6.71 -12.53 1.72
N GLY A 415 -6.18 -11.82 2.73
CA GLY A 415 -5.82 -12.41 4.03
C GLY A 415 -7.01 -13.06 4.73
N LEU A 416 -8.17 -12.39 4.69
CA LEU A 416 -9.37 -12.79 5.41
C LEU A 416 -10.18 -13.91 4.74
N LEU A 417 -10.49 -13.76 3.45
CA LEU A 417 -11.51 -14.54 2.73
C LEU A 417 -10.93 -15.66 1.85
N ASN A 418 -9.83 -15.40 1.14
CA ASN A 418 -9.41 -16.30 0.06
C ASN A 418 -8.62 -17.51 0.56
N ARG A 419 -9.32 -18.55 1.05
CA ARG A 419 -8.71 -19.81 1.54
C ARG A 419 -8.53 -20.88 0.45
N SER A 420 -9.37 -20.89 -0.59
CA SER A 420 -9.48 -22.01 -1.54
C SER A 420 -8.41 -22.02 -2.63
N VAL A 421 -7.82 -20.87 -2.97
CA VAL A 421 -6.88 -20.76 -4.11
C VAL A 421 -5.43 -21.07 -3.72
N TRP A 422 -5.06 -20.94 -2.45
CA TRP A 422 -3.69 -21.26 -2.00
C TRP A 422 -3.39 -22.77 -1.96
N ARG A 423 -4.41 -23.61 -2.13
CA ARG A 423 -4.31 -25.08 -2.08
C ARG A 423 -4.39 -25.77 -3.44
N SER A 424 -4.68 -25.07 -4.55
CA SER A 424 -4.86 -25.75 -5.85
C SER A 424 -3.57 -25.96 -6.68
N SER A 425 -2.40 -25.96 -6.04
CA SER A 425 -1.17 -26.51 -6.63
C SER A 425 -0.80 -27.87 -6.02
N SER A 426 -1.76 -28.56 -5.42
CA SER A 426 -1.62 -29.94 -4.95
C SER A 426 -2.69 -30.81 -5.59
N LEU A 427 -2.46 -31.19 -6.84
CA LEU A 427 -2.82 -32.49 -7.41
C LEU A 427 -1.72 -32.86 -8.41
#